data_AF-A0A7V4MIA7-F1
#
_entry.id   AF-A0A7V4MIA7-F1
#
_cell.length_a   1.000
_cell.length_b   1.000
_cell.length_c   1.000
_cell.angle_alpha   90.00
_cell.angle_beta   90.00
_cell.angle_gamma   90.00
#
_symmetry.space_group_name_H-M   'P 1'
#
loop_
_entity.id
_entity.type
_entity.pdbx_description
1 polymer ?
#
loop_
_entity_poly.entity_id
_entity_poly.type
_entity_poly.pdbx_seq_one_letter_code
_entity_poly.pdbx_strand_id
1 'polypeptide(L)'
;MDLFSWFKKLFISSAPAEGIKITKDGPYQVTGRIPLSIQTIGVDQAGESEKWIEGEPFSVNEEYHLCRCGKSKNMPFCDFTHAKISFDGRETASFKAYDEMAEITE
;
A
#
# COMPACT_ATOMS: atom_id res chain seq x y z
N MET A 1 0.17 -4.77 47.19
CA MET A 1 1.04 -4.02 46.27
C MET A 1 1.61 -5.04 45.31
N ASP A 2 0.97 -5.16 44.16
CA ASP A 2 1.11 -6.33 43.31
C ASP A 2 2.33 -6.20 42.39
N LEU A 3 3.38 -6.96 42.69
CA LEU A 3 4.61 -7.03 41.90
C LEU A 3 4.33 -7.51 40.46
N PHE A 4 3.21 -8.21 40.23
CA PHE A 4 2.75 -8.67 38.93
C PHE A 4 2.20 -7.54 38.05
N SER A 5 1.70 -6.46 38.65
CA SER A 5 1.19 -5.29 37.92
C SER A 5 2.33 -4.44 37.34
N TRP A 6 3.51 -4.45 37.98
CA TRP A 6 4.69 -3.72 37.51
C TRP A 6 5.36 -4.39 36.30
N PHE A 7 5.41 -5.73 36.27
CA PHE A 7 6.00 -6.48 35.15
C PHE A 7 5.20 -6.40 33.84
N LYS A 8 3.87 -6.23 33.91
CA LYS A 8 3.05 -5.97 32.71
C LYS A 8 3.30 -4.60 32.09
N LYS A 9 3.89 -3.66 32.83
CA LYS A 9 4.23 -2.31 32.35
C LYS A 9 5.58 -2.23 31.63
N LEU A 10 6.38 -3.30 31.66
CA LEU A 10 7.75 -3.34 31.12
C LEU A 10 7.91 -4.13 29.81
N PHE A 11 6.84 -4.73 29.28
CA PHE A 11 6.84 -5.34 27.95
C PHE A 11 5.72 -4.72 27.10
N ILE A 12 5.78 -3.41 26.90
CA ILE A 12 5.28 -2.86 25.64
C ILE A 12 6.37 -3.21 24.63
N SER A 13 6.32 -4.41 24.03
CA SER A 13 6.94 -4.57 22.72
C SER A 13 6.15 -3.63 21.82
N SER A 14 6.67 -2.43 21.57
CA SER A 14 6.03 -1.50 20.65
C SER A 14 5.76 -2.27 19.37
N ALA A 15 4.49 -2.38 18.97
CA ALA A 15 4.14 -2.90 17.66
C ALA A 15 5.02 -2.19 16.61
N PRO A 16 5.46 -2.89 15.55
CA PRO A 16 6.27 -2.24 14.52
C PRO A 16 5.52 -1.00 14.04
N ALA A 17 6.23 0.12 13.91
CA ALA A 17 5.62 1.38 13.49
C ALA A 17 4.87 1.16 12.17
N GLU A 18 3.60 1.54 12.16
CA GLU A 18 2.76 1.50 10.97
C GLU A 18 3.40 2.39 9.90
N GLY A 19 3.53 1.87 8.68
CA GLY A 19 4.21 2.62 7.64
C GLY A 19 4.29 1.93 6.29
N ILE A 20 4.56 2.74 5.27
CA ILE A 20 4.87 2.29 3.93
C ILE A 20 6.26 2.79 3.58
N LYS A 21 7.16 1.87 3.24
CA LYS A 21 8.50 2.18 2.73
C LYS A 21 8.56 1.84 1.25
N ILE A 22 8.98 2.80 0.43
CA ILE A 22 9.30 2.56 -0.98
C ILE A 22 10.73 2.01 -1.03
N THR A 23 10.89 0.75 -1.43
CA THR A 23 12.23 0.15 -1.57
C THR A 23 12.85 0.57 -2.90
N LYS A 24 14.18 0.76 -2.91
CA LYS A 24 14.94 1.09 -4.12
C LYS A 24 14.70 0.00 -5.17
N ASP A 25 14.24 0.40 -6.36
CA ASP A 25 14.01 -0.48 -7.50
C ASP A 25 13.10 -1.68 -7.19
N GLY A 26 12.25 -1.54 -6.17
CA GLY A 26 11.52 -2.65 -5.58
C GLY A 26 10.09 -2.29 -5.12
N PRO A 27 9.45 -3.21 -4.39
CA PRO A 27 8.06 -3.07 -3.93
C PRO A 27 7.85 -1.95 -2.90
N TYR A 28 6.57 -1.69 -2.61
CA TYR A 28 6.18 -1.05 -1.36
C TYR A 28 6.23 -2.08 -0.23
N GLN A 29 7.00 -1.82 0.81
CA GLN A 29 7.00 -2.59 2.05
C GLN A 29 6.01 -1.94 3.01
N VAL A 30 5.00 -2.71 3.47
CA VAL A 30 3.97 -2.25 4.41
C VAL A 30 4.20 -2.92 5.75
N THR A 31 4.25 -2.16 6.84
CA THR A 31 4.47 -2.64 8.21
C THR A 31 3.35 -2.21 9.15
N GLY A 32 3.12 -2.97 10.22
CA GLY A 32 2.21 -2.58 11.30
C GLY A 32 0.85 -3.27 11.29
N ARG A 33 0.72 -4.45 10.67
CA ARG A 33 -0.55 -5.21 10.59
C ARG A 33 -1.70 -4.42 9.94
N ILE A 34 -1.36 -3.60 8.94
CA ILE A 34 -2.35 -2.83 8.19
C ILE A 34 -3.20 -3.79 7.33
N PRO A 35 -4.54 -3.79 7.47
CA PRO A 35 -5.41 -4.59 6.60
C PRO A 35 -5.34 -4.11 5.15
N LEU A 36 -5.59 -5.03 4.22
CA LEU A 36 -5.63 -4.74 2.79
C LEU A 36 -6.95 -5.28 2.22
N SER A 37 -7.71 -4.45 1.51
CA SER A 37 -8.95 -4.83 0.82
C SER A 37 -9.03 -4.15 -0.54
N ILE A 38 -9.82 -4.71 -1.46
CA ILE A 38 -10.14 -4.04 -2.73
C ILE A 38 -11.27 -3.04 -2.47
N GLN A 39 -11.11 -1.82 -2.97
CA GLN A 39 -12.15 -0.80 -2.97
C GLN A 39 -12.72 -0.67 -4.39
N THR A 40 -14.04 -0.86 -4.54
CA THR A 40 -14.73 -0.75 -5.82
C THR A 40 -15.64 0.48 -5.84
N ILE A 41 -15.70 1.20 -6.95
CA ILE A 41 -16.62 2.32 -7.12
C ILE A 41 -18.04 1.77 -7.29
N GLY A 42 -18.89 2.04 -6.31
CA GLY A 42 -20.33 1.81 -6.39
C GLY A 42 -21.00 2.97 -7.13
N VAL A 43 -21.89 2.62 -8.05
CA VAL A 43 -22.66 3.58 -8.85
C VAL A 43 -24.12 3.64 -8.43
N ASP A 44 -24.74 4.78 -8.62
CA ASP A 44 -26.18 4.96 -8.45
C ASP A 44 -26.99 4.37 -9.62
N GLN A 45 -28.31 4.63 -9.65
CA GLN A 45 -29.19 4.15 -10.71
C GLN A 45 -28.91 4.80 -12.08
N ALA A 46 -28.29 5.97 -12.11
CA ALA A 46 -27.90 6.67 -13.33
C ALA A 46 -26.51 6.22 -13.83
N GLY A 47 -25.78 5.43 -13.04
CA GLY A 47 -24.41 5.01 -13.34
C GLY A 47 -23.34 5.99 -12.83
N GLU A 48 -23.74 6.99 -12.04
CA GLU A 48 -22.84 7.97 -11.44
C GLU A 48 -22.13 7.39 -10.22
N SER A 49 -20.87 7.76 -10.01
CA SER A 49 -20.09 7.29 -8.86
C SER A 49 -20.64 7.86 -7.56
N GLU A 50 -21.14 7.01 -6.66
CA GLU A 50 -21.76 7.44 -5.40
C GLU A 50 -20.91 7.11 -4.18
N LYS A 51 -20.31 5.91 -4.13
CA LYS A 51 -19.68 5.40 -2.92
C LYS A 51 -18.56 4.41 -3.20
N TRP A 52 -17.74 4.19 -2.18
CA TRP A 52 -16.81 3.05 -2.15
C TRP A 52 -17.51 1.82 -1.57
N ILE A 53 -17.30 0.68 -2.22
CA ILE A 53 -17.71 -0.63 -1.75
C ILE A 53 -16.43 -1.39 -1.40
N GLU A 54 -16.25 -1.66 -0.11
CA GLU A 54 -15.15 -2.46 0.39
C GLU A 54 -15.41 -3.94 0.12
N GLY A 55 -14.42 -4.61 -0.50
CA GLY A 55 -14.43 -6.05 -0.72
C GLY A 55 -13.81 -6.82 0.45
N GLU A 56 -13.79 -8.15 0.32
CA GLU A 56 -13.16 -9.03 1.31
C GLU A 56 -11.68 -8.69 1.51
N PRO A 57 -11.19 -8.66 2.76
CA PRO A 57 -9.81 -8.37 3.04
C PRO A 57 -8.90 -9.52 2.61
N PHE A 58 -7.71 -9.18 2.13
CA PHE A 58 -6.65 -10.15 1.89
C PHE A 58 -6.12 -10.70 3.22
N SER A 59 -5.76 -11.98 3.23
CA SER A 59 -4.97 -12.55 4.32
C SER A 59 -3.51 -12.08 4.19
N VAL A 60 -3.09 -11.18 5.08
CA VAL A 60 -1.76 -10.58 5.08
C VAL A 60 -1.05 -10.78 6.43
N ASN A 61 0.28 -10.83 6.38
CA ASN A 61 1.12 -10.86 7.58
C ASN A 61 1.28 -9.45 8.18
N GLU A 62 1.96 -9.35 9.32
CA GLU A 62 2.28 -8.06 9.95
C GLU A 62 3.08 -7.12 9.04
N GLU A 63 3.87 -7.71 8.15
CA GLU A 63 4.58 -7.07 7.06
C GLU A 63 4.28 -7.78 5.74
N TYR A 64 4.02 -7.02 4.69
CA TYR A 64 3.84 -7.55 3.33
C TYR A 64 4.35 -6.59 2.27
N HIS A 65 4.52 -7.09 1.05
CA HIS A 65 5.13 -6.35 -0.05
C HIS A 65 4.17 -6.22 -1.23
N LEU A 66 3.82 -5.00 -1.60
CA LEU A 66 2.96 -4.70 -2.74
C LEU A 66 3.80 -4.42 -4.00
N CYS A 67 3.33 -4.94 -5.13
CA CYS A 67 3.96 -4.73 -6.41
C CYS A 67 3.95 -3.25 -6.79
N ARG A 68 5.12 -2.72 -7.17
CA ARG A 68 5.27 -1.38 -7.73
C ARG A 68 5.68 -1.36 -9.20
N CYS A 69 6.30 -2.44 -9.68
CA CYS A 69 6.81 -2.53 -11.05
C CYS A 69 5.72 -2.85 -12.11
N GLY A 70 4.49 -3.17 -11.70
CA GLY A 70 3.38 -3.49 -12.60
C GLY A 70 3.47 -4.83 -13.35
N LYS A 71 4.45 -5.70 -13.04
CA LYS A 71 4.67 -6.97 -13.76
C LYS A 71 4.53 -8.23 -12.90
N SER A 72 4.11 -8.11 -11.64
CA SER A 72 3.87 -9.27 -10.78
C SER A 72 2.76 -10.15 -11.35
N LYS A 73 2.94 -11.47 -11.27
CA LYS A 73 1.91 -12.47 -11.58
C LYS A 73 1.01 -12.78 -10.38
N ASN A 74 1.37 -12.29 -9.20
CA ASN A 74 0.63 -12.46 -7.95
C ASN A 74 0.10 -11.10 -7.43
N MET A 75 -0.43 -10.27 -8.33
CA MET A 75 -0.98 -8.97 -7.95
C MET A 75 -2.07 -9.12 -6.86
N PRO A 76 -2.13 -8.21 -5.87
CA PRO A 76 -1.35 -6.97 -5.76
C PRO A 76 0.05 -7.14 -5.13
N PHE A 77 0.44 -8.35 -4.76
CA PHE A 77 1.69 -8.62 -4.06
C PHE A 77 2.90 -8.68 -4.98
N CYS A 78 4.07 -8.41 -4.42
CA CYS A 78 5.36 -8.58 -5.11
C CYS A 78 5.72 -10.07 -5.21
N ASP A 79 6.14 -10.50 -6.40
CA ASP A 79 6.63 -11.86 -6.69
C ASP A 79 8.10 -11.88 -7.16
N PHE A 80 8.85 -10.81 -6.83
CA PHE A 80 10.23 -10.56 -7.26
C PHE A 80 10.44 -10.33 -8.77
N THR A 81 9.39 -10.19 -9.58
CA THR A 81 9.55 -9.89 -11.01
C THR A 81 10.32 -8.59 -11.28
N HIS A 82 10.22 -7.59 -10.39
CA HIS A 82 10.96 -6.32 -10.49
C HIS A 82 12.48 -6.50 -10.68
N ALA A 83 13.08 -7.48 -9.98
CA ALA A 83 14.51 -7.77 -10.09
C ALA A 83 14.87 -8.41 -11.43
N LYS A 84 13.98 -9.22 -12.01
CA LYS A 84 14.20 -9.91 -13.29
C LYS A 84 14.12 -8.97 -14.49
N ILE A 85 13.30 -7.91 -14.38
CA ILE A 85 13.09 -6.93 -15.44
C ILE A 85 13.93 -5.65 -15.24
N SER A 86 14.80 -5.63 -14.23
CA SER A 86 15.61 -4.45 -13.89
C SER A 86 14.77 -3.18 -13.74
N PHE A 87 13.67 -3.27 -12.98
CA PHE A 87 12.76 -2.15 -12.75
C PHE A 87 13.51 -0.93 -12.19
N ASP A 88 13.44 0.21 -12.88
CA ASP A 88 13.97 1.49 -12.40
C ASP A 88 12.90 2.20 -11.59
N GLY A 89 13.09 2.23 -10.26
CA GLY A 89 12.12 2.78 -9.33
C GLY A 89 12.27 4.27 -9.07
N ARG A 90 13.09 4.99 -9.86
CA ARG A 90 13.39 6.43 -9.68
C ARG A 90 12.39 7.37 -10.36
N GLU A 91 11.36 6.86 -11.00
CA GLU A 91 10.32 7.69 -11.61
C GLU A 91 9.69 8.58 -10.54
N THR A 92 9.74 9.89 -10.77
CA THR A 92 9.17 10.92 -9.90
C THR A 92 8.31 11.83 -10.76
N ALA A 93 7.09 12.12 -10.30
CA ALA A 93 6.29 13.17 -10.91
C ALA A 93 6.97 14.53 -10.71
N SER A 94 6.79 15.42 -11.68
CA SER A 94 7.23 16.81 -11.52
C SER A 94 6.30 17.55 -10.54
N PHE A 95 6.82 18.58 -9.88
CA PHE A 95 6.01 19.49 -9.05
C PHE A 95 5.40 20.64 -9.85
N LYS A 96 5.42 20.59 -11.19
CA LYS A 96 4.82 21.62 -12.03
C LYS A 96 3.31 21.63 -11.85
N ALA A 97 2.70 22.80 -12.05
CA ALA A 97 1.27 22.94 -11.98
C ALA A 97 0.61 22.13 -13.12
N TYR A 98 -0.60 21.62 -12.87
CA TYR A 98 -1.27 20.70 -13.79
C TYR A 98 -1.55 21.36 -15.15
N ASP A 99 -1.94 22.64 -15.14
CA ASP A 99 -2.14 23.48 -16.31
C ASP A 99 -0.89 23.63 -17.18
N GLU A 100 0.30 23.57 -16.60
CA GLU A 100 1.57 23.58 -17.37
C GLU A 100 1.89 22.25 -18.04
N MET A 101 1.31 21.15 -17.53
CA MET A 101 1.58 19.79 -18.01
C MET A 101 0.45 19.25 -18.90
N ALA A 102 -0.74 19.83 -18.83
CA ALA A 102 -1.92 19.32 -19.51
C ALA A 102 -1.88 19.62 -21.01
N GLU A 103 -2.00 18.57 -21.83
CA GLU A 103 -2.26 18.71 -23.26
C GLU A 103 -3.78 18.71 -23.49
N ILE A 104 -4.31 19.82 -24.01
CA ILE A 104 -5.72 19.90 -24.42
C ILE A 104 -5.82 19.21 -25.78
N THR A 105 -6.64 18.16 -25.83
CA THR A 105 -6.99 17.47 -27.08
C THR A 105 -8.39 17.91 -27.51
N GLU A 106 -8.54 18.24 -28.79
CA GLU A 106 -9.81 18.61 -29.43
C GLU A 106 -10.64 17.37 -29.83
#